data_AF-A0A7S2WLF1-F1
#
_entry.id   AF-A0A7S2WLF1-F1
#
_cell.length_a   1.000
_cell.length_b   1.000
_cell.length_c   1.000
_cell.angle_alpha   90.00
_cell.angle_beta   90.00
_cell.angle_gamma   90.00
#
_symmetry.space_group_name_H-M   'P 1'
#
loop_
_entity.id
_entity.type
_entity.pdbx_description
1 polymer ?
#
loop_
_entity_poly.entity_id
_entity_poly.type
_entity_poly.pdbx_seq_one_letter_code
_entity_poly.pdbx_strand_id
1 'polypeptide(L)'
;GEIQAFTGDALTFLNSMAVLVTSYCCSIQMFSFYNDLVEPSVARMNKASMPAIVLCTILYLAISFGGLFTYGSAVSSDLLGSYPLTLEVTICRIGLAFLVTVSYPLLMHPCRDATVNLVARIAKEVLGKTIDDPRQKSGKITYYVCLFVSLVATYCLGLVEIDMGMILGLGGTFSVSNLSFTIPAIYYWIFHKDEGYSTMRLLCIPIGILGITIMVVNIVNLFL
;
A
#
# COMPACT_ATOMS: atom_id res chain seq x y z
N GLY A 1 -3.12 25.18 -16.61
CA GLY A 1 -4.28 24.56 -17.27
C GLY A 1 -5.55 25.08 -16.63
N GLU A 2 -6.72 24.76 -17.20
CA GLU A 2 -8.00 25.04 -16.53
C GLU A 2 -8.08 24.25 -15.23
N ILE A 3 -8.63 24.88 -14.18
CA ILE A 3 -8.86 24.23 -12.90
C ILE A 3 -10.24 23.57 -12.95
N GLN A 4 -10.31 22.36 -13.49
CA GLN A 4 -11.50 21.52 -13.32
C GLN A 4 -11.37 20.76 -12.00
N ALA A 5 -12.06 21.23 -10.97
CA ALA A 5 -12.01 20.64 -9.63
C ALA A 5 -12.73 19.29 -9.52
N PHE A 6 -13.71 19.03 -10.39
CA PHE A 6 -14.43 17.76 -10.47
C PHE A 6 -14.80 17.47 -11.93
N THR A 7 -14.24 16.41 -12.50
CA THR A 7 -14.87 15.73 -13.62
C THR A 7 -16.06 14.96 -13.04
N GLY A 8 -17.27 15.18 -13.54
CA GLY A 8 -18.51 14.53 -13.05
C GLY A 8 -18.57 13.01 -13.31
N ASP A 9 -17.43 12.38 -13.58
CA ASP A 9 -17.30 10.97 -13.89
C ASP A 9 -16.94 10.18 -12.63
N ALA A 10 -17.86 9.31 -12.20
CA ALA A 10 -17.71 8.49 -11.01
C ALA A 10 -16.50 7.55 -11.09
N LEU A 11 -16.10 7.17 -12.30
CA LEU A 11 -15.02 6.24 -12.54
C LEU A 11 -13.65 6.89 -12.26
N THR A 12 -13.44 8.11 -12.77
CA THR A 12 -12.26 8.93 -12.47
C THR A 12 -12.12 9.22 -10.98
N PHE A 13 -13.25 9.46 -10.29
CA PHE A 13 -13.26 9.65 -8.84
C PHE A 13 -12.80 8.40 -8.07
N LEU A 14 -13.27 7.21 -8.46
CA LEU A 14 -12.89 5.95 -7.81
C LEU A 14 -11.41 5.59 -8.02
N ASN A 15 -10.83 5.93 -9.18
CA ASN A 15 -9.38 5.79 -9.40
C ASN A 15 -8.58 6.73 -8.50
N SER A 16 -9.02 7.98 -8.37
CA SER A 16 -8.37 8.95 -7.49
C SER A 16 -8.44 8.51 -6.02
N MET A 17 -9.57 7.92 -5.61
CA MET A 17 -9.73 7.32 -4.29
C MET A 17 -8.77 6.14 -4.06
N ALA A 18 -8.54 5.29 -5.06
CA ALA A 18 -7.57 4.19 -4.95
C ALA A 18 -6.14 4.70 -4.76
N VAL A 19 -5.72 5.69 -5.54
CA VAL A 19 -4.39 6.32 -5.38
C VAL A 19 -4.27 6.97 -4.00
N LEU A 20 -5.33 7.63 -3.52
CA LEU A 20 -5.37 8.18 -2.17
C LEU A 20 -5.21 7.08 -1.11
N VAL A 21 -5.95 5.97 -1.20
CA VAL A 21 -5.80 4.82 -0.27
C VAL A 21 -4.37 4.26 -0.32
N THR A 22 -3.76 4.22 -1.50
CA THR A 22 -2.35 3.81 -1.68
C THR A 22 -1.39 4.74 -0.96
N SER A 23 -1.62 6.06 -1.01
CA SER A 23 -0.77 7.04 -0.34
C SER A 23 -0.76 6.85 1.18
N TYR A 24 -1.87 6.38 1.75
CA TYR A 24 -2.00 6.04 3.18
C TYR A 24 -1.70 4.55 3.47
N CYS A 25 -0.73 3.95 2.76
CA CYS A 25 -0.28 2.58 2.95
C CYS A 25 0.59 2.39 4.21
N CYS A 26 0.03 2.64 5.40
CA CYS A 26 0.70 2.37 6.67
C CYS A 26 0.32 1.02 7.30
N SER A 27 -0.79 0.41 6.85
CA SER A 27 -1.33 -0.82 7.44
C SER A 27 -0.41 -2.03 7.29
N ILE A 28 0.37 -2.11 6.21
CA ILE A 28 1.29 -3.23 5.93
C ILE A 28 2.39 -3.43 6.98
N GLN A 29 2.78 -2.37 7.70
CA GLN A 29 3.84 -2.38 8.71
C GLN A 29 3.31 -2.20 10.14
N MET A 30 1.99 -2.03 10.29
CA MET A 30 1.36 -1.71 11.57
C MET A 30 1.66 -2.75 12.64
N PHE A 31 1.70 -4.04 12.29
CA PHE A 31 2.01 -5.11 13.23
C PHE A 31 3.45 -5.07 13.76
N SER A 32 4.42 -4.72 12.91
CA SER A 32 5.81 -4.53 13.35
C SER A 32 5.91 -3.35 14.32
N PHE A 33 5.31 -2.20 13.97
CA PHE A 33 5.27 -1.04 14.87
C PHE A 33 4.57 -1.33 16.19
N TYR A 34 3.52 -2.15 16.18
CA TYR A 34 2.82 -2.56 17.40
C TYR A 34 3.74 -3.40 18.30
N ASN A 35 4.48 -4.34 17.73
CA ASN A 35 5.39 -5.21 18.48
C ASN A 35 6.62 -4.47 19.02
N ASP A 36 7.06 -3.40 18.37
CA ASP A 36 8.19 -2.57 18.80
C ASP A 36 7.80 -1.55 19.89
N LEU A 37 6.51 -1.41 20.21
CA LEU A 37 6.03 -0.43 21.19
C LEU A 37 6.31 -0.88 22.64
N VAL A 38 6.82 0.04 23.46
CA VAL A 38 7.01 -0.19 24.90
C VAL A 38 5.63 -0.33 25.58
N GLU A 39 5.36 -1.55 26.05
CA GLU A 39 4.06 -2.01 26.56
C GLU A 39 2.94 -1.86 25.51
N PRO A 40 2.79 -2.85 24.60
CA PRO A 40 1.93 -2.73 23.44
C PRO A 40 0.46 -2.61 23.85
N SER A 41 -0.20 -1.54 23.41
CA SER A 41 -1.64 -1.34 23.57
C SER A 41 -2.20 -0.50 22.43
N VAL A 42 -3.44 -0.79 22.03
CA VAL A 42 -4.11 -0.10 20.92
C VAL A 42 -4.23 1.40 21.17
N ALA A 43 -4.51 1.80 22.42
CA ALA A 43 -4.61 3.21 22.79
C ALA A 43 -3.30 3.97 22.62
N ARG A 44 -2.15 3.35 22.95
CA ARG A 44 -0.83 3.98 22.78
C ARG A 44 -0.42 4.03 21.31
N MET A 45 -0.69 2.98 20.55
CA MET A 45 -0.45 2.97 19.10
C MET A 45 -1.24 4.08 18.39
N ASN A 46 -2.52 4.28 18.75
CA ASN A 46 -3.33 5.37 18.20
C ASN A 46 -2.77 6.75 18.57
N LYS A 47 -2.35 6.96 19.83
CA LYS A 47 -1.72 8.22 20.25
C LYS A 47 -0.43 8.52 19.49
N ALA A 48 0.37 7.49 19.16
CA ALA A 48 1.58 7.64 18.38
C ALA A 48 1.32 7.89 16.89
N SER A 49 0.30 7.23 16.32
CA SER A 49 0.04 7.26 14.87
C SER A 49 -0.78 8.48 14.42
N MET A 50 -1.68 8.98 15.25
CA MET A 50 -2.53 10.14 14.91
C MET A 50 -1.77 11.39 14.49
N PRO A 51 -0.74 11.88 15.23
CA PRO A 51 -0.01 13.07 14.79
C PRO A 51 0.73 12.84 13.46
N ALA A 52 1.23 11.63 13.21
CA ALA A 52 1.87 11.29 11.95
C ALA A 52 0.88 11.34 10.77
N ILE A 53 -0.33 10.79 10.93
CA ILE A 53 -1.38 10.83 9.90
C ILE A 53 -1.81 12.28 9.62
N VAL A 54 -1.98 13.11 10.66
CA VAL A 54 -2.34 14.52 10.49
C VAL A 54 -1.25 15.27 9.73
N LEU A 55 0.02 15.07 10.10
CA LEU A 55 1.16 15.68 9.41
C LEU A 55 1.23 15.25 7.94
N CYS A 56 1.08 13.96 7.65
CA CYS A 56 1.06 13.45 6.28
C CYS A 56 -0.07 14.08 5.47
N THR A 57 -1.25 14.21 6.06
CA THR A 57 -2.42 14.83 5.41
C THR A 57 -2.15 16.28 5.04
N ILE A 58 -1.55 17.06 5.94
CA ILE A 58 -1.19 18.46 5.66
C ILE A 58 -0.20 18.54 4.50
N LEU A 59 0.84 17.69 4.50
CA LEU A 59 1.85 17.65 3.43
C LEU A 59 1.24 17.23 2.09
N TYR A 60 0.41 16.19 2.07
CA TYR A 60 -0.26 15.72 0.86
C TYR A 60 -1.18 16.79 0.28
N LEU A 61 -1.95 17.49 1.12
CA LEU A 61 -2.79 18.59 0.67
C LEU A 61 -1.95 19.75 0.12
N ALA A 62 -0.88 20.16 0.82
CA ALA A 62 -0.02 21.24 0.36
C ALA A 62 0.60 20.96 -1.01
N ILE A 63 1.13 19.75 -1.22
CA ILE A 63 1.72 19.33 -2.51
C ILE A 63 0.63 19.21 -3.58
N SER A 64 -0.52 18.62 -3.26
CA SER A 64 -1.63 18.45 -4.21
C SER A 64 -2.18 19.78 -4.70
N PHE A 65 -2.41 20.74 -3.80
CA PHE A 65 -2.84 22.09 -4.17
C PHE A 65 -1.78 22.83 -4.98
N GLY A 66 -0.49 22.72 -4.61
CA GLY A 66 0.60 23.32 -5.37
C GLY A 66 0.70 22.79 -6.81
N GLY A 67 0.55 21.48 -6.99
CA GLY A 67 0.50 20.84 -8.31
C GLY A 67 -0.70 21.29 -9.14
N LEU A 68 -1.88 21.35 -8.51
CA LEU A 68 -3.11 21.82 -9.15
C LEU A 68 -3.01 23.28 -9.62
N PHE A 69 -2.45 24.18 -8.80
CA PHE A 69 -2.27 25.58 -9.20
C PHE A 69 -1.25 25.76 -10.33
N THR A 70 -0.24 24.89 -10.43
CA THR A 70 0.81 25.01 -11.45
C THR A 70 0.34 24.52 -12.82
N TYR A 71 -0.22 23.30 -12.89
CA TYR A 71 -0.56 22.66 -14.18
C TYR A 71 -2.07 22.55 -14.43
N GLY A 72 -2.92 22.69 -13.41
CA GLY A 72 -4.37 22.52 -13.53
C GLY A 72 -4.73 21.10 -13.97
N SER A 73 -5.59 20.99 -14.98
CA SER A 73 -6.02 19.70 -15.56
C SER A 73 -4.94 18.90 -16.30
N ALA A 74 -3.75 19.44 -16.52
CA ALA A 74 -2.68 18.80 -17.28
C ALA A 74 -1.57 18.17 -16.39
N VAL A 75 -1.85 17.89 -15.11
CA VAL A 75 -0.92 17.23 -14.20
C VAL A 75 -0.74 15.76 -14.61
N SER A 76 0.51 15.32 -14.80
CA SER A 76 0.83 13.91 -15.03
C SER A 76 0.80 13.11 -13.70
N SER A 77 0.58 11.79 -13.77
CA SER A 77 0.66 10.88 -12.62
C SER A 77 1.98 11.01 -11.85
N ASP A 78 3.08 11.28 -12.56
CA ASP A 78 4.35 11.73 -11.98
C ASP A 78 4.41 13.27 -11.97
N LEU A 79 4.19 13.85 -10.79
CA LEU A 79 4.22 15.30 -10.62
C LEU A 79 5.59 15.89 -10.98
N LEU A 80 6.69 15.26 -10.56
CA LEU A 80 8.04 15.78 -10.81
C LEU A 80 8.42 15.64 -12.29
N GLY A 81 7.89 14.64 -12.98
CA GLY A 81 8.01 14.48 -14.43
C GLY A 81 7.38 15.62 -15.23
N SER A 82 6.36 16.29 -14.67
CA SER A 82 5.69 17.43 -15.32
C SER A 82 6.50 18.72 -15.27
N TYR A 83 7.46 18.85 -14.33
CA TYR A 83 8.28 20.06 -14.18
C TYR A 83 9.50 20.07 -15.11
N PRO A 84 9.87 21.24 -15.69
CA PRO A 84 11.08 21.38 -16.49
C PRO A 84 12.35 21.16 -15.66
N LEU A 85 13.46 20.83 -16.32
CA LEU A 85 14.76 20.70 -15.65
C LEU A 85 15.29 22.06 -15.18
N THR A 86 14.93 22.43 -13.96
CA THR A 86 15.54 23.54 -13.21
C THR A 86 16.40 22.98 -12.07
N LEU A 87 17.28 23.81 -11.51
CA LEU A 87 18.16 23.42 -10.40
C LEU A 87 17.33 22.94 -9.19
N GLU A 88 16.26 23.64 -8.86
CA GLU A 88 15.36 23.33 -7.74
C GLU A 88 14.66 21.97 -7.91
N VAL A 89 14.10 21.72 -9.10
CA VAL A 89 13.42 20.46 -9.44
C VAL A 89 14.42 19.30 -9.46
N THR A 90 15.66 19.57 -9.92
CA THR A 90 16.72 18.56 -9.92
C THR A 90 17.11 18.14 -8.50
N ILE A 91 17.21 19.08 -7.57
CA ILE A 91 17.43 18.77 -6.13
C ILE A 91 16.29 17.90 -5.60
N CYS A 92 15.04 18.22 -5.92
CA CYS A 92 13.88 17.43 -5.51
C CYS A 92 13.91 16.00 -6.09
N ARG A 93 14.29 15.85 -7.37
CA ARG A 93 14.44 14.53 -8.03
C ARG A 93 15.55 13.70 -7.38
N ILE A 94 16.69 14.29 -7.04
CA ILE A 94 17.78 13.61 -6.34
C ILE A 94 17.32 13.18 -4.94
N GLY A 95 16.62 14.06 -4.21
CA GLY A 95 16.05 13.74 -2.91
C GLY A 95 15.05 12.58 -2.97
N LEU A 96 14.17 12.57 -3.97
CA LEU A 96 13.23 11.48 -4.22
C LEU A 96 13.96 10.17 -4.55
N ALA A 97 14.98 10.21 -5.41
CA ALA A 97 15.79 9.05 -5.76
C ALA A 97 16.49 8.45 -4.52
N PHE A 98 17.03 9.30 -3.65
CA PHE A 98 17.61 8.88 -2.37
C PHE A 98 16.56 8.25 -1.45
N LEU A 99 15.39 8.91 -1.28
CA LEU A 99 14.29 8.40 -0.49
C LEU A 99 13.85 7.00 -0.94
N VAL A 100 13.64 6.82 -2.25
CA VAL A 100 13.22 5.53 -2.82
C VAL A 100 14.31 4.47 -2.64
N THR A 101 15.59 4.83 -2.83
CA THR A 101 16.72 3.92 -2.63
C THR A 101 16.79 3.40 -1.19
N VAL A 102 16.52 4.26 -0.20
CA VAL A 102 16.49 3.87 1.22
C VAL A 102 15.21 3.12 1.57
N SER A 103 14.08 3.48 0.97
CA SER A 103 12.77 2.86 1.25
C SER A 103 12.65 1.45 0.68
N TYR A 104 13.28 1.18 -0.46
CA TYR A 104 13.24 -0.12 -1.11
C TYR A 104 13.67 -1.30 -0.20
N PRO A 105 14.85 -1.28 0.44
CA PRO A 105 15.26 -2.37 1.34
C PRO A 105 14.35 -2.48 2.57
N LEU A 106 13.80 -1.37 3.07
CA LEU A 106 12.87 -1.37 4.19
C LEU A 106 11.57 -2.10 3.85
N LEU A 107 11.02 -1.88 2.65
CA LEU A 107 9.81 -2.54 2.17
C LEU A 107 10.06 -4.00 1.76
N MET A 108 11.27 -4.31 1.30
CA MET A 108 11.65 -5.69 0.96
C MET A 108 11.66 -6.61 2.19
N HIS A 109 11.90 -6.06 3.40
CA HIS A 109 11.91 -6.84 4.64
C HIS A 109 10.59 -7.57 4.92
N PRO A 110 9.43 -6.88 5.07
CA PRO A 110 8.15 -7.56 5.28
C PRO A 110 7.72 -8.39 4.06
N CYS A 111 8.02 -7.95 2.83
CA CYS A 111 7.71 -8.70 1.61
C CYS A 111 8.41 -10.08 1.60
N ARG A 112 9.70 -10.10 1.96
CA ARG A 112 10.49 -11.33 2.10
C ARG A 112 9.89 -12.24 3.16
N ASP A 113 9.57 -11.72 4.34
CA ASP A 113 9.04 -12.54 5.44
C ASP A 113 7.69 -13.16 5.07
N ALA A 114 6.82 -12.41 4.40
CA ALA A 114 5.57 -12.94 3.87
C ALA A 114 5.82 -14.05 2.84
N THR A 115 6.76 -13.85 1.92
CA THR A 115 7.10 -14.81 0.85
C THR A 115 7.68 -16.10 1.40
N VAL A 116 8.64 -16.01 2.34
CA VAL A 116 9.25 -17.20 2.98
C VAL A 116 8.19 -18.01 3.74
N ASN A 117 7.32 -17.34 4.50
CA ASN A 117 6.24 -18.02 5.22
C ASN A 117 5.22 -18.67 4.27
N LEU A 118 4.89 -18.02 3.16
CA LEU A 118 4.00 -18.56 2.15
C LEU A 118 4.59 -19.81 1.50
N VAL A 119 5.85 -19.75 1.06
CA VAL A 119 6.56 -20.89 0.46
C VAL A 119 6.69 -22.05 1.45
N ALA A 120 6.99 -21.77 2.72
CA ALA A 120 7.05 -22.79 3.75
C ALA A 120 5.70 -23.50 3.97
N ARG A 121 4.59 -22.75 3.98
CA ARG A 121 3.23 -23.31 4.09
C ARG A 121 2.88 -24.18 2.88
N ILE A 122 3.14 -23.69 1.67
CA ILE A 122 2.87 -24.45 0.43
C ILE A 122 3.74 -25.72 0.39
N ALA A 123 5.01 -25.63 0.77
CA ALA A 123 5.90 -26.80 0.84
C ALA A 123 5.42 -27.83 1.86
N LYS A 124 4.86 -27.39 2.99
CA LYS A 124 4.28 -28.27 4.00
C LYS A 124 3.04 -29.00 3.48
N GLU A 125 2.13 -28.29 2.80
CA GLU A 125 0.90 -28.89 2.25
C GLU A 125 1.18 -29.84 1.06
N VAL A 126 2.08 -29.47 0.15
CA VAL A 126 2.30 -30.22 -1.09
C VAL A 126 3.32 -31.35 -0.91
N LEU A 127 4.40 -31.11 -0.17
CA LEU A 127 5.54 -32.03 -0.06
C LEU A 127 5.61 -32.74 1.30
N GLY A 128 4.76 -32.39 2.27
CA GLY A 128 4.81 -32.92 3.64
C GLY A 128 6.12 -32.59 4.37
N LYS A 129 6.96 -31.71 3.83
CA LYS A 129 8.23 -31.29 4.42
C LYS A 129 8.01 -30.07 5.30
N THR A 130 8.32 -30.20 6.59
CA THR A 130 8.34 -29.08 7.53
C THR A 130 9.59 -28.25 7.34
N ILE A 131 9.49 -27.18 6.54
CA ILE A 131 10.48 -26.09 6.52
C ILE A 131 10.13 -25.13 7.68
N ASP A 132 10.08 -25.65 8.91
CA ASP A 132 9.54 -24.90 10.06
C ASP A 132 10.65 -24.19 10.88
N ASP A 133 11.94 -24.34 10.53
CA ASP A 133 13.04 -23.78 11.35
C ASP A 133 14.04 -22.87 10.57
N PRO A 134 14.10 -21.55 10.85
CA PRO A 134 15.06 -20.60 10.29
C PRO A 134 16.53 -20.95 10.58
N ARG A 135 16.80 -21.84 11.55
CA ARG A 135 18.16 -22.28 11.92
C ARG A 135 18.69 -23.42 11.03
N GLN A 136 17.84 -24.10 10.28
CA GLN A 136 18.25 -25.17 9.40
C GLN A 136 18.89 -24.60 8.12
N LYS A 137 19.94 -25.26 7.58
CA LYS A 137 20.60 -24.85 6.31
C LYS A 137 19.58 -24.63 5.17
N SER A 138 18.52 -25.43 5.14
CA SER A 138 17.42 -25.32 4.14
C SER A 138 16.63 -24.01 4.27
N GLY A 139 16.40 -23.51 5.49
CA GLY A 139 15.70 -22.24 5.74
C GLY A 139 16.51 -21.04 5.26
N LYS A 140 17.82 -21.04 5.47
CA LYS A 140 18.72 -19.99 4.95
C LYS A 140 18.78 -19.95 3.42
N ILE A 141 18.82 -21.12 2.77
CA ILE A 141 18.80 -21.18 1.31
C ILE A 141 17.48 -20.64 0.77
N THR A 142 16.34 -21.08 1.33
CA THR A 142 15.00 -20.59 0.96
C THR A 142 14.91 -19.07 1.14
N TYR A 143 15.47 -18.54 2.23
CA TYR A 143 15.55 -17.12 2.51
C TYR A 143 16.27 -16.34 1.39
N TYR A 144 17.49 -16.74 1.01
CA TYR A 144 18.25 -16.04 -0.03
C TYR A 144 17.62 -16.20 -1.42
N VAL A 145 17.05 -17.37 -1.72
CA VAL A 145 16.35 -17.62 -2.99
C VAL A 145 15.11 -16.75 -3.10
N CYS A 146 14.24 -16.70 -2.08
CA CYS A 146 13.06 -15.83 -2.09
C CYS A 146 13.45 -14.36 -2.26
N LEU A 147 14.50 -13.90 -1.56
CA LEU A 147 14.97 -12.52 -1.69
C LEU A 147 15.49 -12.23 -3.11
N PHE A 148 16.27 -13.14 -3.70
CA PHE A 148 16.76 -12.99 -5.06
C PHE A 148 15.62 -12.97 -6.08
N VAL A 149 14.65 -13.87 -5.95
CA VAL A 149 13.48 -13.92 -6.84
C VAL A 149 12.64 -12.64 -6.73
N SER A 150 12.34 -12.17 -5.52
CA SER A 150 11.60 -10.90 -5.33
C SER A 150 12.34 -9.70 -5.90
N LEU A 151 13.67 -9.65 -5.75
CA LEU A 151 14.50 -8.59 -6.34
C LEU A 151 14.47 -8.62 -7.88
N VAL A 152 14.66 -9.80 -8.48
CA VAL A 152 14.63 -9.96 -9.94
C VAL A 152 13.25 -9.62 -10.49
N ALA A 153 12.17 -10.07 -9.84
CA ALA A 153 10.81 -9.75 -10.23
C ALA A 153 10.55 -8.23 -10.22
N THR A 154 11.00 -7.54 -9.17
CA THR A 154 10.81 -6.09 -9.04
C THR A 154 11.65 -5.31 -10.06
N TYR A 155 12.87 -5.79 -10.36
CA TYR A 155 13.69 -5.24 -11.44
C TYR A 155 13.04 -5.43 -12.81
N CYS A 156 12.50 -6.62 -13.10
CA CYS A 156 11.81 -6.91 -14.35
C CYS A 156 10.58 -6.00 -14.53
N LEU A 157 9.79 -5.78 -13.47
CA LEU A 157 8.66 -4.83 -13.51
C LEU A 157 9.14 -3.39 -13.79
N GLY A 158 10.29 -2.99 -13.26
CA GLY A 158 10.90 -1.70 -13.53
C GLY A 158 11.32 -1.50 -15.00
N LEU A 159 11.65 -2.58 -15.71
CA LEU A 159 11.99 -2.53 -17.14
C LEU A 159 10.76 -2.34 -18.05
N VAL A 160 9.54 -2.53 -17.54
CA VAL A 160 8.31 -2.49 -18.35
C VAL A 160 7.77 -1.05 -18.54
N GLU A 161 8.46 -0.01 -18.04
CA GLU A 161 8.06 1.41 -18.16
C GLU A 161 6.56 1.65 -17.92
N ILE A 162 6.03 1.03 -16.85
CA ILE A 162 4.62 1.15 -16.49
C ILE A 162 4.36 2.54 -15.87
N ASP A 163 3.25 3.17 -16.24
CA ASP A 163 2.82 4.44 -15.66
C ASP A 163 2.69 4.36 -14.13
N MET A 164 3.23 5.36 -13.43
CA MET A 164 3.24 5.42 -11.96
C MET A 164 1.83 5.41 -11.37
N GLY A 165 0.86 6.07 -12.02
CA GLY A 165 -0.54 6.07 -11.60
C GLY A 165 -1.15 4.68 -11.69
N MET A 166 -0.78 3.90 -12.69
CA MET A 166 -1.21 2.51 -12.86
C MET A 166 -0.62 1.60 -11.76
N ILE A 167 0.68 1.74 -11.47
CA ILE A 167 1.36 0.98 -10.41
C ILE A 167 0.72 1.28 -9.05
N LEU A 168 0.52 2.57 -8.73
CA LEU A 168 -0.09 2.99 -7.48
C LEU A 168 -1.55 2.54 -7.38
N GLY A 169 -2.33 2.71 -8.45
CA GLY A 169 -3.72 2.26 -8.52
C GLY A 169 -3.88 0.75 -8.30
N LEU A 170 -3.09 -0.08 -8.99
CA LEU A 170 -3.10 -1.54 -8.81
C LEU A 170 -2.59 -1.97 -7.44
N GLY A 171 -1.46 -1.40 -7.01
CA GLY A 171 -0.84 -1.74 -5.73
C GLY A 171 -1.77 -1.47 -4.55
N GLY A 172 -2.43 -0.30 -4.55
CA GLY A 172 -3.38 0.08 -3.52
C GLY A 172 -4.67 -0.71 -3.52
N THR A 173 -5.24 -0.95 -4.70
CA THR A 173 -6.52 -1.65 -4.81
C THR A 173 -6.40 -3.12 -4.46
N PHE A 174 -5.34 -3.80 -4.92
CA PHE A 174 -5.12 -5.20 -4.58
C PHE A 174 -4.70 -5.37 -3.12
N SER A 175 -3.68 -4.63 -2.69
CA SER A 175 -3.04 -4.85 -1.39
C SER A 175 -3.71 -4.06 -0.27
N VAL A 176 -3.67 -2.73 -0.37
CA VAL A 176 -3.98 -1.84 0.76
C VAL A 176 -5.47 -1.78 1.06
N SER A 177 -6.32 -1.72 0.03
CA SER A 177 -7.78 -1.64 0.22
C SER A 177 -8.31 -2.91 0.91
N ASN A 178 -7.84 -4.09 0.51
CA ASN A 178 -8.26 -5.35 1.11
C ASN A 178 -7.68 -5.55 2.52
N LEU A 179 -6.42 -5.17 2.74
CA LEU A 179 -5.79 -5.27 4.06
C LEU A 179 -6.38 -4.28 5.08
N SER A 180 -6.79 -3.09 4.65
CA SER A 180 -7.31 -2.05 5.55
C SER A 180 -8.84 -2.10 5.72
N PHE A 181 -9.60 -2.55 4.72
CA PHE A 181 -11.07 -2.57 4.77
C PHE A 181 -11.64 -3.99 4.86
N THR A 182 -11.35 -4.83 3.87
CA THR A 182 -11.97 -6.16 3.73
C THR A 182 -11.60 -7.11 4.87
N ILE A 183 -10.30 -7.26 5.14
CA ILE A 183 -9.78 -8.22 6.12
C ILE A 183 -10.22 -7.86 7.56
N PRO A 184 -10.06 -6.61 8.04
CA PRO A 184 -10.53 -6.21 9.37
C PRO A 184 -12.05 -6.36 9.52
N ALA A 185 -12.83 -6.05 8.47
CA ALA A 185 -14.28 -6.24 8.50
C ALA A 185 -14.69 -7.71 8.67
N ILE A 186 -14.01 -8.63 7.95
CA ILE A 186 -14.25 -10.07 8.08
C ILE A 186 -13.86 -10.55 9.49
N TYR A 187 -12.68 -10.18 9.98
CA TYR A 187 -12.24 -10.59 11.31
C TYR A 187 -13.17 -10.06 12.41
N TYR A 188 -13.56 -8.78 12.35
CA TYR A 188 -14.48 -8.21 13.33
C TYR A 188 -15.82 -8.96 13.35
N TRP A 189 -16.35 -9.31 12.17
CA TRP A 189 -17.59 -10.08 12.04
C TRP A 189 -17.51 -11.49 12.63
N ILE A 190 -16.35 -12.14 12.50
CA ILE A 190 -16.10 -13.49 13.04
C ILE A 190 -15.92 -13.44 14.56
N PHE A 191 -15.15 -12.49 15.09
CA PHE A 191 -14.84 -12.41 16.51
C PHE A 191 -16.02 -11.96 17.39
N HIS A 192 -16.92 -11.10 16.88
CA HIS A 192 -18.09 -10.62 17.62
C HIS A 192 -19.35 -11.41 17.26
N LYS A 193 -19.21 -12.71 16.98
CA LYS A 193 -20.34 -13.57 16.59
C LYS A 193 -21.40 -13.64 17.68
N ASP A 194 -20.96 -13.61 18.93
CA ASP A 194 -21.78 -13.81 20.13
C ASP A 194 -22.58 -12.55 20.55
N GLU A 195 -22.21 -11.36 20.05
CA GLU A 195 -22.88 -10.08 20.37
C GLU A 195 -24.15 -9.81 19.54
N GLY A 196 -24.60 -10.76 18.70
CA GLY A 196 -25.77 -10.59 17.85
C GLY A 196 -25.58 -9.51 16.76
N TYR A 197 -26.67 -8.85 16.35
CA TYR A 197 -26.67 -7.77 15.35
C TYR A 197 -26.44 -6.39 15.98
N SER A 198 -25.28 -6.19 16.61
CA SER A 198 -24.86 -4.87 17.09
C SER A 198 -24.60 -3.90 15.92
N THR A 199 -24.89 -2.61 16.10
CA THR A 199 -24.70 -1.55 15.08
C THR A 199 -23.27 -1.51 14.54
N MET A 200 -22.26 -1.77 15.38
CA MET A 200 -20.85 -1.84 14.95
C MET A 200 -20.58 -3.04 14.04
N ARG A 201 -21.27 -4.16 14.27
CA ARG A 201 -21.15 -5.35 13.44
C ARG A 201 -21.84 -5.16 12.08
N LEU A 202 -22.99 -4.49 12.06
CA LEU A 202 -23.67 -4.14 10.81
C LEU A 202 -22.84 -3.18 9.95
N LEU A 203 -22.11 -2.24 10.57
CA LEU A 203 -21.21 -1.32 9.88
C LEU A 203 -20.01 -2.01 9.20
N CYS A 204 -19.64 -3.23 9.60
CA CYS A 204 -18.56 -3.97 8.96
C CYS A 204 -18.91 -4.45 7.54
N ILE A 205 -20.18 -4.76 7.28
CA ILE A 205 -20.64 -5.23 5.96
C ILE A 205 -20.39 -4.18 4.87
N PRO A 206 -20.85 -2.91 4.99
CA PRO A 206 -20.60 -1.91 3.96
C PRO A 206 -19.11 -1.57 3.81
N ILE A 207 -18.33 -1.60 4.89
CA ILE A 207 -16.87 -1.37 4.82
C ILE A 207 -16.16 -2.47 4.03
N GLY A 208 -16.53 -3.74 4.27
CA GLY A 208 -15.98 -4.87 3.51
C GLY A 208 -16.38 -4.84 2.03
N ILE A 209 -17.65 -4.52 1.74
CA ILE A 209 -18.15 -4.37 0.35
C ILE A 209 -17.41 -3.23 -0.36
N LEU A 210 -17.15 -2.12 0.33
CA LEU A 210 -16.43 -0.97 -0.22
C LEU A 210 -15.00 -1.36 -0.64
N GLY A 211 -14.27 -2.12 0.17
CA GLY A 211 -12.94 -2.62 -0.20
C GLY A 211 -12.96 -3.46 -1.49
N ILE A 212 -13.88 -4.43 -1.57
CA ILE A 212 -14.04 -5.28 -2.75
C ILE A 212 -14.48 -4.48 -3.98
N THR A 213 -15.39 -3.53 -3.80
CA THR A 213 -15.90 -2.68 -4.90
C THR A 213 -14.79 -1.79 -5.46
N ILE A 214 -13.99 -1.16 -4.58
CA ILE A 214 -12.83 -0.37 -5.00
C ILE A 214 -11.87 -1.25 -5.81
N MET A 215 -11.60 -2.48 -5.36
CA MET A 215 -10.74 -3.41 -6.08
C MET A 215 -11.28 -3.75 -7.47
N VAL A 216 -12.53 -4.22 -7.57
CA VAL A 216 -13.11 -4.67 -8.84
C VAL A 216 -13.22 -3.52 -9.82
N VAL A 217 -13.73 -2.36 -9.39
CA VAL A 217 -13.94 -1.22 -10.29
C VAL A 217 -12.62 -0.67 -10.82
N ASN A 218 -11.59 -0.54 -9.97
CA ASN A 218 -10.29 -0.04 -10.41
C ASN A 218 -9.57 -1.02 -11.34
N ILE A 219 -9.65 -2.33 -11.06
CA ILE A 219 -9.06 -3.34 -11.95
C ILE A 219 -9.74 -3.29 -13.32
N VAL A 220 -11.08 -3.27 -13.35
CA VAL A 220 -11.83 -3.22 -14.61
C VAL A 220 -11.50 -1.95 -15.40
N ASN A 221 -11.42 -0.80 -14.73
CA ASN A 221 -11.07 0.46 -15.38
C ASN A 221 -9.63 0.48 -15.93
N LEU A 222 -8.71 -0.24 -15.30
CA LEU A 222 -7.33 -0.28 -15.73
C LEU A 222 -7.11 -1.10 -17.02
N PHE A 223 -8.06 -1.99 -17.34
CA PHE A 223 -8.02 -2.85 -18.53
C PHE A 223 -8.99 -2.43 -19.65
N LEU A 224 -9.78 -1.37 -19.45
CA LEU A 224 -10.69 -0.78 -20.44
C LEU A 224 -10.08 0.49 -21.05
#